data_AF-A0AAV7SRJ2-F1
#
_entry.id   AF-A0AAV7SRJ2-F1
#
_cell.length_a   1.000
_cell.length_b   1.000
_cell.length_c   1.000
_cell.angle_alpha   90.00
_cell.angle_beta   90.00
_cell.angle_gamma   90.00
#
_symmetry.space_group_name_H-M   'P 1'
#
loop_
_entity.id
_entity.type
_entity.pdbx_description
1 polymer ?
#
loop_
_entity_poly.entity_id
_entity_poly.type
_entity_poly.pdbx_seq_one_letter_code
_entity_poly.pdbx_strand_id
1 'polypeptide(L)'
;MTWVHVHVSRSVACLEIKGAGLEQSVHATHRRGVSRPTDNSQSLLPTLVVFTDVHGPIPGSAMSSLSNYAIRMARLSSKIFGEVARPTDSQSMKVVKLFSEQPLAKRKEVYDWYPQHNVYFALMRKLRFFGLYRDEHEDFKEEMRRLRKLRGKGPPKKGEGKRALKKK
;
A
#
# COMPACT_ATOMS: atom_id res chain seq x y z
N MET A 1 -37.64 -28.14 -37.36
CA MET A 1 -36.43 -28.14 -38.20
C MET A 1 -35.90 -26.72 -38.23
N THR A 2 -34.64 -26.34 -38.02
CA THR A 2 -33.37 -26.93 -37.62
C THR A 2 -32.45 -25.71 -37.46
N TRP A 3 -31.69 -25.68 -36.38
CA TRP A 3 -30.32 -25.14 -36.26
C TRP A 3 -29.99 -23.65 -36.47
N VAL A 4 -29.60 -23.09 -35.33
CA VAL A 4 -28.59 -22.05 -35.04
C VAL A 4 -27.25 -22.28 -35.76
N HIS A 5 -26.56 -21.20 -36.16
CA HIS A 5 -25.09 -20.99 -36.07
C HIS A 5 -24.79 -19.54 -36.56
N VAL A 6 -24.24 -18.57 -35.81
CA VAL A 6 -23.02 -18.48 -34.99
C VAL A 6 -21.73 -18.55 -35.84
N HIS A 7 -21.27 -17.36 -36.27
CA HIS A 7 -20.04 -16.68 -35.79
C HIS A 7 -18.71 -16.85 -36.56
N VAL A 8 -17.92 -15.76 -36.46
CA VAL A 8 -16.45 -15.64 -36.54
C VAL A 8 -15.82 -15.48 -37.92
N SER A 9 -15.16 -14.33 -38.13
CA SER A 9 -13.73 -14.20 -38.50
C SER A 9 -13.45 -12.74 -38.90
N ARG A 10 -12.30 -12.09 -38.68
CA ARG A 10 -11.01 -12.26 -37.97
C ARG A 10 -10.19 -11.03 -38.44
N SER A 11 -9.01 -10.79 -37.86
CA SER A 11 -7.88 -10.06 -38.52
C SER A 11 -7.91 -8.52 -38.41
N VAL A 12 -6.86 -7.76 -38.08
CA VAL A 12 -5.46 -8.00 -37.66
C VAL A 12 -5.05 -6.76 -36.84
N ALA A 13 -4.45 -6.94 -35.66
CA ALA A 13 -3.69 -5.88 -35.00
C ALA A 13 -2.23 -6.02 -35.44
N CYS A 14 -1.68 -4.94 -35.99
CA CYS A 14 -0.31 -4.83 -36.44
C CYS A 14 0.64 -4.74 -35.24
N LEU A 15 1.71 -5.51 -35.34
CA LEU A 15 2.81 -5.69 -34.42
C LEU A 15 3.85 -4.60 -34.67
N GLU A 16 4.37 -3.93 -33.65
CA GLU A 16 5.71 -3.37 -33.73
C GLU A 16 6.42 -3.40 -32.37
N ILE A 17 7.62 -4.00 -32.38
CA ILE A 17 8.49 -4.31 -31.25
C ILE A 17 9.78 -3.49 -31.43
N LYS A 18 10.21 -2.81 -30.37
CA LYS A 18 11.58 -2.35 -30.02
C LYS A 18 11.50 -1.87 -28.57
N GLY A 19 12.28 -2.26 -27.56
CA GLY A 19 13.54 -3.00 -27.49
C GLY A 19 14.45 -2.29 -26.46
N ALA A 20 15.04 -3.05 -25.52
CA ALA A 20 16.06 -2.70 -24.51
C ALA A 20 15.61 -1.88 -23.27
N GLY A 21 16.01 -2.16 -22.02
CA GLY A 21 16.91 -3.16 -21.42
C GLY A 21 17.46 -2.63 -20.08
N LEU A 22 17.71 -3.54 -19.11
CA LEU A 22 18.69 -3.47 -17.99
C LEU A 22 18.46 -2.40 -16.87
N GLU A 23 18.61 -2.60 -15.54
CA GLU A 23 19.34 -3.54 -14.67
C GLU A 23 18.60 -3.69 -13.32
N GLN A 24 18.31 -4.91 -12.85
CA GLN A 24 18.98 -5.66 -11.77
C GLN A 24 19.04 -4.99 -10.38
N SER A 25 18.34 -5.63 -9.44
CA SER A 25 18.61 -5.57 -8.00
C SER A 25 19.70 -6.57 -7.64
N VAL A 26 20.46 -6.28 -6.57
CA VAL A 26 21.11 -7.32 -5.77
C VAL A 26 21.16 -6.87 -4.31
N HIS A 27 20.50 -7.65 -3.46
CA HIS A 27 20.68 -7.65 -2.01
C HIS A 27 21.99 -8.36 -1.65
N ALA A 28 22.73 -7.85 -0.65
CA ALA A 28 23.56 -8.68 0.21
C ALA A 28 23.76 -8.03 1.59
N THR A 29 23.24 -8.71 2.60
CA THR A 29 23.53 -8.53 4.03
C THR A 29 25.00 -8.90 4.34
N HIS A 30 25.64 -8.23 5.31
CA HIS A 30 26.04 -8.79 6.63
C HIS A 30 27.17 -7.99 7.34
N ARG A 31 27.04 -7.87 8.67
CA ARG A 31 28.05 -7.63 9.75
C ARG A 31 28.51 -6.21 10.13
N ARG A 32 28.05 -5.84 11.33
CA ARG A 32 28.80 -5.44 12.54
C ARG A 32 30.00 -4.49 12.37
N GLY A 33 29.86 -3.29 12.95
CA GLY A 33 30.97 -2.47 13.41
C GLY A 33 30.57 -1.01 13.58
N VAL A 34 29.90 -0.66 14.70
CA VAL A 34 29.72 0.75 15.06
C VAL A 34 30.69 1.07 16.20
N SER A 35 31.75 1.77 15.82
CA SER A 35 32.73 2.44 16.65
C SER A 35 32.08 3.53 17.51
N ARG A 36 32.50 3.61 18.78
CA ARG A 36 32.27 4.76 19.66
C ARG A 36 33.14 5.94 19.19
N PRO A 37 32.67 7.19 19.25
CA PRO A 37 33.54 8.34 19.38
C PRO A 37 33.63 8.73 20.87
N THR A 38 34.84 8.66 21.42
CA THR A 38 35.25 9.39 22.62
C THR A 38 35.82 10.75 22.21
N ASP A 39 35.68 11.69 23.14
CA ASP A 39 36.30 13.01 23.22
C ASP A 39 35.75 14.12 22.31
N ASN A 40 35.02 15.06 22.92
CA ASN A 40 35.63 16.37 23.10
C ASN A 40 35.07 17.12 24.31
N SER A 41 36.02 17.58 25.10
CA SER A 41 35.89 18.39 26.30
C SER A 41 35.37 19.81 26.03
N GLN A 42 34.56 20.29 26.97
CA GLN A 42 34.57 21.66 27.51
C GLN A 42 34.30 22.83 26.54
N SER A 43 33.11 23.40 26.65
CA SER A 43 33.01 24.84 26.86
C SER A 43 31.85 25.15 27.82
N LEU A 44 32.18 26.01 28.77
CA LEU A 44 31.38 26.46 29.89
C LEU A 44 30.42 27.59 29.46
N LEU A 45 29.45 27.84 30.35
CA LEU A 45 28.59 29.03 30.51
C LEU A 45 27.20 28.98 29.84
N PRO A 46 26.21 29.73 30.37
CA PRO A 46 25.64 29.57 31.72
C PRO A 46 24.11 29.38 31.65
N THR A 47 23.56 28.92 32.77
CA THR A 47 22.14 28.95 33.16
C THR A 47 21.27 29.96 32.40
N LEU A 48 20.35 29.46 31.59
CA LEU A 48 19.06 30.09 31.35
C LEU A 48 17.99 29.05 31.61
N VAL A 49 17.23 29.34 32.67
CA VAL A 49 16.05 28.60 33.09
C VAL A 49 15.02 28.77 31.97
N VAL A 50 14.98 27.83 31.01
CA VAL A 50 13.88 27.76 30.06
C VAL A 50 12.73 27.14 30.81
N PHE A 51 11.94 28.03 31.40
CA PHE A 51 10.62 27.79 31.93
C PHE A 51 9.87 26.86 30.97
N THR A 52 9.61 25.64 31.40
CA THR A 52 8.75 24.71 30.68
C THR A 52 7.35 25.27 30.72
N ASP A 53 7.03 26.11 29.73
CA ASP A 53 5.67 26.48 29.43
C ASP A 53 4.96 25.22 28.93
N VAL A 54 4.25 24.59 29.86
CA VAL A 54 3.18 23.63 29.62
C VAL A 54 2.06 24.38 28.87
N HIS A 55 2.25 24.62 27.56
CA HIS A 55 1.16 25.02 26.68
C HIS A 55 0.44 23.76 26.20
N GLY A 56 -0.31 23.16 27.13
CA GLY A 56 -1.45 22.32 26.76
C GLY A 56 -2.53 23.15 26.06
N PRO A 57 -3.44 22.52 25.31
CA PRO A 57 -4.49 23.25 24.61
C PRO A 57 -5.43 23.88 25.64
N ILE A 58 -5.45 25.22 25.68
CA ILE A 58 -6.33 25.99 26.56
C ILE A 58 -7.79 25.70 26.16
N PRO A 59 -8.63 25.10 27.03
CA PRO A 59 -10.05 24.97 26.78
C PRO A 59 -10.69 26.35 26.91
N GLY A 60 -11.55 26.68 25.95
CA GLY A 60 -12.08 28.03 25.78
C GLY A 60 -12.92 28.50 26.97
N SER A 61 -12.45 29.52 27.69
CA SER A 61 -13.28 30.51 28.39
C SER A 61 -12.45 31.67 28.99
N ALA A 62 -11.52 32.25 28.23
CA ALA A 62 -10.78 33.45 28.64
C ALA A 62 -10.52 34.40 27.44
N MET A 63 -11.57 34.76 26.69
CA MET A 63 -11.46 35.67 25.54
C MET A 63 -11.72 37.14 25.88
N SER A 64 -11.87 37.50 27.16
CA SER A 64 -12.15 38.88 27.60
C SER A 64 -10.91 39.73 27.88
N SER A 65 -9.68 39.25 27.65
CA SER A 65 -8.43 39.99 27.96
C SER A 65 -7.59 40.44 26.76
N LEU A 66 -7.98 40.14 25.52
CA LEU A 66 -7.23 40.51 24.31
C LEU A 66 -7.74 41.83 23.70
N SER A 67 -6.81 42.72 23.35
CA SER A 67 -7.13 43.98 22.66
C SER A 67 -7.80 43.74 21.31
N ASN A 68 -8.77 44.59 20.95
CA ASN A 68 -9.42 44.58 19.63
C ASN A 68 -8.42 44.66 18.46
N TYR A 69 -7.27 45.32 18.66
CA TYR A 69 -6.19 45.33 17.67
C TYR A 69 -5.57 43.94 17.48
N ALA A 70 -5.28 43.24 18.58
CA ALA A 70 -4.71 41.89 18.55
C ALA A 70 -5.63 40.88 17.84
N ILE A 71 -6.96 40.97 18.07
CA ILE A 71 -7.95 40.13 17.37
C ILE A 71 -7.96 40.41 15.86
N ARG A 72 -7.83 41.69 15.46
CA ARG A 72 -7.74 42.07 14.04
C ARG A 72 -6.45 41.57 13.40
N MET A 73 -5.33 41.63 14.12
CA MET A 73 -4.05 41.10 13.68
C MET A 73 -4.06 39.57 13.54
N ALA A 74 -4.61 38.84 14.50
CA ALA A 74 -4.75 37.39 14.42
C ALA A 74 -5.65 36.95 13.24
N ARG A 75 -6.75 37.66 12.99
CA ARG A 75 -7.60 37.39 11.81
C ARG A 75 -6.89 37.70 10.50
N LEU A 76 -6.10 38.78 10.46
CA LEU A 76 -5.33 39.18 9.28
C LEU A 76 -4.25 38.14 8.97
N SER A 77 -3.48 37.70 9.97
CA SER A 77 -2.45 36.67 9.79
C SER A 77 -3.05 35.36 9.28
N SER A 78 -4.16 34.89 9.87
CA SER A 78 -4.83 33.67 9.39
C SER A 78 -5.33 33.78 7.95
N LYS A 79 -5.78 34.98 7.50
CA LYS A 79 -6.13 35.18 6.09
C LYS A 79 -4.92 35.15 5.16
N ILE A 80 -3.81 35.76 5.56
CA ILE A 80 -2.58 35.80 4.77
C ILE A 80 -2.00 34.39 4.61
N PHE A 81 -2.00 33.59 5.68
CA PHE A 81 -1.43 32.24 5.68
C PHE A 81 -2.43 31.14 5.28
N GLY A 82 -3.68 31.48 4.94
CA GLY A 82 -4.69 30.53 4.50
C GLY A 82 -5.24 29.61 5.61
N GLU A 83 -5.08 30.02 6.86
CA GLU A 83 -5.64 29.34 8.03
C GLU A 83 -7.10 29.75 8.28
N VAL A 84 -7.72 29.17 9.31
CA VAL A 84 -9.14 29.40 9.63
C VAL A 84 -9.34 30.80 10.23
N ALA A 85 -9.72 31.77 9.40
CA ALA A 85 -9.90 33.17 9.82
C ALA A 85 -11.17 33.45 10.66
N ARG A 86 -12.17 32.56 10.61
CA ARG A 86 -13.39 32.68 11.42
C ARG A 86 -13.20 31.95 12.75
N PRO A 87 -13.59 32.53 13.89
CA PRO A 87 -13.57 31.80 15.16
C PRO A 87 -14.50 30.60 14.99
N THR A 88 -13.92 29.41 15.12
CA THR A 88 -14.55 28.14 14.78
C THR A 88 -14.47 27.26 16.02
N ASP A 89 -15.54 26.52 16.32
CA ASP A 89 -15.56 25.61 17.48
C ASP A 89 -14.54 24.48 17.31
N SER A 90 -14.07 23.96 18.44
CA SER A 90 -13.17 22.82 18.55
C SER A 90 -13.64 21.59 17.75
N GLN A 91 -14.95 21.32 17.71
CA GLN A 91 -15.49 20.20 16.93
C GLN A 91 -15.37 20.45 15.42
N SER A 92 -15.64 21.67 14.97
CA SER A 92 -15.51 22.05 13.55
C SER A 92 -14.06 22.09 13.05
N MET A 93 -13.08 22.31 13.94
CA MET A 93 -11.65 22.20 13.59
C MET A 93 -11.23 20.77 13.20
N LYS A 94 -12.01 19.73 13.58
CA LYS A 94 -11.78 18.35 13.13
C LYS A 94 -11.87 18.23 11.61
N VAL A 95 -12.79 18.94 10.98
CA VAL A 95 -12.98 18.90 9.52
C VAL A 95 -11.75 19.42 8.79
N VAL A 96 -11.17 20.52 9.29
CA VAL A 96 -9.92 21.08 8.77
C VAL A 96 -8.79 20.05 8.84
N LYS A 97 -8.65 19.35 9.97
CA LYS A 97 -7.64 18.28 10.15
C LYS A 97 -7.87 17.09 9.22
N LEU A 98 -9.13 16.68 9.04
CA LEU A 98 -9.48 15.56 8.16
C LEU A 98 -9.13 15.82 6.70
N PHE A 99 -9.20 17.07 6.24
CA PHE A 99 -8.84 17.45 4.88
C PHE A 99 -7.38 17.90 4.73
N SER A 100 -6.72 18.33 5.81
CA SER A 100 -5.29 18.63 5.78
C SER A 100 -4.45 17.35 5.69
N GLU A 101 -4.89 16.27 6.33
CA GLU A 101 -4.18 14.99 6.33
C GLU A 101 -4.67 14.06 5.22
N GLN A 102 -3.76 13.20 4.74
CA GLN A 102 -4.17 12.13 3.82
C GLN A 102 -5.01 11.10 4.57
N PRO A 103 -6.24 10.79 4.10
CA PRO A 103 -7.10 9.80 4.75
C PRO A 103 -6.45 8.42 4.73
N LEU A 104 -6.64 7.66 5.81
CA LEU A 104 -5.98 6.36 6.02
C LEU A 104 -6.11 5.43 4.81
N ALA A 105 -7.29 5.32 4.21
CA ALA A 105 -7.54 4.44 3.07
C ALA A 105 -6.71 4.78 1.81
N LYS A 106 -6.26 6.02 1.66
CA LYS A 106 -5.43 6.46 0.52
C LYS A 106 -3.93 6.38 0.82
N ARG A 107 -3.54 6.05 2.05
CA ARG A 107 -2.12 5.88 2.38
C ARG A 107 -1.62 4.63 1.70
N LYS A 108 -0.45 4.71 1.06
CA LYS A 108 0.16 3.60 0.30
C LYS A 108 0.32 2.34 1.15
N GLU A 109 0.71 2.55 2.41
CA GLU A 109 0.84 1.50 3.43
C GLU A 109 -0.43 0.66 3.60
N VAL A 110 -1.61 1.25 3.37
CA VAL A 110 -2.90 0.57 3.56
C VAL A 110 -3.34 -0.16 2.30
N TYR A 111 -3.36 0.51 1.15
CA TYR A 111 -3.91 -0.11 -0.07
C TYR A 111 -2.91 -1.00 -0.81
N ASP A 112 -1.60 -0.73 -0.75
CA ASP A 112 -0.53 -1.56 -1.33
C ASP A 112 0.01 -2.59 -0.32
N TRP A 113 -0.79 -2.95 0.70
CA TRP A 113 -0.37 -3.89 1.75
C TRP A 113 0.02 -5.27 1.19
N TYR A 114 -0.74 -5.79 0.23
CA TYR A 114 -0.43 -7.05 -0.43
C TYR A 114 0.25 -6.81 -1.78
N PRO A 115 1.35 -7.51 -2.08
CA PRO A 115 1.90 -7.49 -3.42
C PRO A 115 0.91 -8.08 -4.42
N GLN A 116 1.01 -7.68 -5.69
CA GLN A 116 0.12 -8.13 -6.76
C GLN A 116 0.40 -9.60 -7.14
N HIS A 117 -0.05 -10.54 -6.28
CA HIS A 117 0.27 -11.96 -6.39
C HIS A 117 -0.14 -12.59 -7.73
N ASN A 118 -1.26 -12.15 -8.30
CA ASN A 118 -1.75 -12.62 -9.60
C ASN A 118 -0.75 -12.34 -10.73
N VAL A 119 -0.06 -11.20 -10.68
CA VAL A 119 0.93 -10.80 -11.69
C VAL A 119 2.15 -11.72 -11.59
N TYR A 120 2.70 -11.89 -10.38
CA TYR A 120 3.84 -12.79 -10.16
C TYR A 120 3.51 -14.22 -10.56
N PHE A 121 2.36 -14.73 -10.15
CA PHE A 121 1.93 -16.09 -10.47
C PHE A 121 1.76 -16.30 -11.97
N ALA A 122 1.09 -15.38 -12.66
CA ALA A 122 0.91 -15.47 -14.11
C ALA A 122 2.24 -15.34 -14.87
N LEU A 123 3.12 -14.47 -14.41
CA LEU A 123 4.44 -14.25 -14.98
C LEU A 123 5.30 -15.52 -14.85
N MET A 124 5.45 -16.07 -13.65
CA MET A 124 6.26 -17.26 -13.41
C MET A 124 5.71 -18.48 -14.14
N ARG A 125 4.38 -18.62 -14.21
CA ARG A 125 3.74 -19.67 -15.01
C ARG A 125 4.05 -19.54 -16.50
N LYS A 126 4.02 -18.33 -17.07
CA LYS A 126 4.39 -18.11 -18.48
C LYS A 126 5.86 -18.43 -18.73
N LEU A 127 6.76 -18.01 -17.84
CA LEU A 127 8.17 -18.35 -17.93
C LEU A 127 8.42 -19.86 -17.87
N ARG A 128 7.64 -20.59 -17.06
CA ARG A 128 7.68 -22.06 -17.02
C ARG A 128 7.29 -22.68 -18.38
N PHE A 129 6.25 -22.18 -19.03
CA PHE A 129 5.85 -22.66 -20.35
C PHE A 129 6.87 -22.36 -21.45
N PHE A 130 7.63 -21.27 -21.32
CA PHE A 130 8.74 -20.96 -22.21
C PHE A 130 10.03 -21.71 -21.87
N GLY A 131 10.07 -22.48 -20.78
CA GLY A 131 11.26 -23.20 -20.32
C GLY A 131 12.34 -22.30 -19.71
N LEU A 132 12.04 -21.02 -19.47
CA LEU A 132 12.96 -20.04 -18.88
C LEU A 132 13.00 -20.11 -17.36
N TYR A 133 11.97 -20.69 -16.74
CA TYR A 133 11.87 -20.86 -15.30
C TYR A 133 11.48 -22.30 -14.96
N ARG A 134 12.17 -22.88 -13.98
CA ARG A 134 11.85 -24.23 -13.46
C ARG A 134 11.17 -24.10 -12.11
N ASP A 135 9.92 -24.54 -12.03
CA ASP A 135 9.10 -24.52 -10.82
C ASP A 135 8.98 -25.93 -10.24
N GLU A 136 9.88 -26.26 -9.31
CA GLU A 136 9.92 -27.57 -8.66
C GLU A 136 8.64 -27.89 -7.88
N HIS A 137 7.97 -26.85 -7.37
CA HIS A 137 6.76 -27.01 -6.57
C HIS A 137 5.57 -27.38 -7.46
N GLU A 138 5.42 -26.75 -8.63
CA GLU A 138 4.41 -27.17 -9.61
C GLU A 138 4.71 -28.53 -10.22
N ASP A 139 5.98 -28.84 -10.52
CA ASP A 139 6.40 -30.15 -11.04
C ASP A 139 6.01 -31.29 -10.07
N PHE A 140 6.28 -31.10 -8.77
CA PHE A 140 5.89 -32.05 -7.74
C PHE A 140 4.36 -32.22 -7.65
N LYS A 141 3.60 -31.11 -7.69
CA LYS A 141 2.13 -31.17 -7.66
C LYS A 141 1.56 -31.88 -8.87
N GLU A 142 2.13 -31.69 -10.05
CA GLU A 142 1.71 -32.36 -11.29
C GLU A 142 1.97 -33.86 -11.23
N GLU A 143 3.15 -34.27 -10.76
CA GLU A 143 3.48 -35.69 -10.61
C GLU A 143 2.58 -36.37 -9.59
N MET A 144 2.33 -35.75 -8.44
CA MET A 144 1.39 -36.26 -7.45
C MET A 144 -0.04 -36.36 -8.00
N ARG A 145 -0.46 -35.40 -8.83
CA ARG A 145 -1.77 -35.42 -9.49
C ARG A 145 -1.84 -36.56 -10.51
N ARG A 146 -0.77 -36.84 -11.25
CA ARG A 146 -0.66 -37.95 -12.21
C ARG A 146 -0.83 -39.30 -11.49
N LEU A 147 -0.05 -39.54 -10.44
CA LEU A 147 -0.14 -40.76 -9.64
C LEU A 147 -1.53 -40.94 -8.99
N ARG A 148 -2.14 -39.84 -8.52
CA ARG A 148 -3.48 -39.88 -7.95
C ARG A 148 -4.55 -40.28 -8.98
N LYS A 149 -4.43 -39.80 -10.22
CA LYS A 149 -5.30 -40.21 -11.34
C LYS A 149 -5.14 -41.70 -11.65
N LEU A 150 -3.91 -42.21 -11.70
CA LEU A 150 -3.64 -43.64 -11.93
C LEU A 150 -4.24 -44.53 -10.82
N ARG A 151 -4.28 -44.05 -9.58
CA ARG A 151 -4.96 -44.73 -8.45
C ARG A 151 -6.50 -44.65 -8.52
N GLY A 152 -7.08 -44.01 -9.54
CA GLY A 152 -8.52 -43.76 -9.63
C GLY A 152 -9.05 -42.70 -8.65
N LYS A 153 -8.17 -42.00 -7.92
CA LYS A 153 -8.53 -40.97 -6.93
C LYS A 153 -8.46 -39.55 -7.51
N GLY A 154 -8.57 -39.44 -8.83
CA GLY A 154 -8.58 -38.15 -9.52
C GLY A 154 -9.78 -37.29 -9.11
N PRO A 155 -9.71 -35.96 -9.26
CA PRO A 155 -10.88 -35.11 -9.04
C PRO A 155 -11.99 -35.53 -10.01
N PRO A 156 -13.23 -35.78 -9.54
CA PRO A 156 -14.34 -36.11 -10.42
C PRO A 156 -14.64 -34.93 -11.34
N LYS A 157 -15.22 -35.22 -12.50
CA LYS A 157 -15.69 -34.18 -13.40
C LYS A 157 -16.74 -33.32 -12.69
N LYS A 158 -16.70 -32.01 -12.91
CA LYS A 158 -17.61 -31.06 -12.28
C LYS A 158 -19.06 -31.48 -12.59
N GLY A 159 -19.86 -31.71 -11.56
CA GLY A 159 -21.26 -32.19 -11.68
C GLY A 159 -21.44 -33.69 -11.49
N GLU A 160 -20.39 -34.50 -11.61
CA GLU A 160 -20.42 -35.98 -11.43
C GLU A 160 -19.92 -36.39 -10.03
N GLY A 161 -20.05 -35.49 -9.05
CA GLY A 161 -19.65 -35.76 -7.68
C GLY A 161 -20.56 -36.79 -7.01
N LYS A 162 -20.14 -37.30 -5.85
CA LYS A 162 -20.88 -38.31 -5.06
C LYS A 162 -22.37 -37.98 -4.86
N ARG A 163 -22.70 -36.69 -4.74
CA ARG A 163 -24.08 -36.21 -4.56
C ARG A 163 -24.94 -36.42 -5.82
N ALA A 164 -24.38 -36.31 -7.01
CA ALA A 164 -25.11 -36.49 -8.26
C ALA A 164 -25.42 -37.96 -8.55
N LEU A 165 -24.51 -38.87 -8.16
CA LEU A 165 -24.72 -40.32 -8.29
C LEU A 165 -25.85 -40.84 -7.41
N LYS A 166 -26.11 -40.21 -6.26
CA LYS A 166 -27.18 -40.59 -5.33
C LYS A 166 -28.59 -40.13 -5.76
N LYS A 167 -28.69 -39.25 -6.77
CA LYS A 167 -29.97 -38.69 -7.25
C LYS A 167 -30.59 -39.53 -8.39
N LYS A 168 -29.86 -40.49 -8.93
CA LYS A 168 -30.39 -41.53 -9.83
C LYS A 168 -30.88 -42.71 -9.00
#